data_AF-A0A1M6A5D8-F1
#
_entry.id   AF-A0A1M6A5D8-F1
#
_cell.length_a   1.000
_cell.length_b   1.000
_cell.length_c   1.000
_cell.angle_alpha   90.00
_cell.angle_beta   90.00
_cell.angle_gamma   90.00
#
_symmetry.space_group_name_H-M   'P 1'
#
loop_
_entity.id
_entity.type
_entity.pdbx_description
1 polymer ?
#
loop_
_entity_poly.entity_id
_entity_poly.type
_entity_poly.pdbx_seq_one_letter_code
_entity_poly.pdbx_strand_id
1 'polypeptide(L)'
;MPRKPRIVIPENPADLFALDELIYAQHQKLGAKSPLNALEELPSWDEVGPKVAVAQTLQAQIDQLEKDLKNLYGQRQLLLDVFVPQTRSSRDLLTGVYSQNLRRLGEFGFEVIEEAEKKAVVPPAK
;
A
#
# COMPACT_ATOMS: atom_id res chain seq x y z
N MET A 1 1.18 36.88 33.83
CA MET A 1 0.87 35.47 34.18
C MET A 1 1.84 34.57 33.42
N PRO A 2 2.52 33.60 34.06
CA PRO A 2 3.33 32.65 33.32
C PRO A 2 2.44 31.82 32.38
N ARG A 3 2.92 31.56 31.16
CA ARG A 3 2.19 30.73 30.19
C ARG A 3 2.10 29.31 30.74
N LYS A 4 0.91 28.70 30.69
CA LYS A 4 0.73 27.28 31.06
C LYS A 4 1.56 26.42 30.10
N PRO A 5 2.30 25.41 30.59
CA PRO A 5 3.02 24.48 29.72
C PRO A 5 2.02 23.69 28.86
N ARG A 6 2.39 23.44 27.60
CA ARG A 6 1.61 22.60 26.67
C ARG A 6 2.16 21.18 26.71
N ILE A 7 1.28 20.21 26.86
CA ILE A 7 1.61 18.78 26.76
C ILE A 7 1.39 18.38 25.31
N VAL A 8 2.39 17.75 24.70
CA VAL A 8 2.33 17.25 23.32
C VAL A 8 2.13 15.74 23.38
N ILE A 9 1.13 15.25 22.67
CA ILE A 9 0.91 13.83 22.44
C ILE A 9 1.36 13.54 21.01
N PRO A 10 2.25 12.55 20.78
CA PRO A 10 2.69 12.21 19.44
C PRO A 10 1.52 11.75 18.55
N GLU A 11 1.54 12.16 17.29
CA GLU A 11 0.54 11.75 16.29
C GLU A 11 0.96 10.49 15.52
N ASN A 12 2.26 10.22 15.43
CA ASN A 12 2.73 9.00 14.77
C ASN A 12 2.64 7.79 15.72
N PRO A 13 2.22 6.61 15.22
CA PRO A 13 2.03 5.43 16.05
C PRO A 13 3.29 4.97 16.81
N ALA A 14 4.45 5.02 16.16
CA ALA A 14 5.71 4.58 16.77
C ALA A 14 6.09 5.40 18.01
N ASP A 15 6.01 6.73 17.93
CA ASP A 15 6.36 7.60 19.07
C ASP A 15 5.28 7.54 20.15
N LEU A 16 4.01 7.34 19.76
CA LEU A 16 2.93 7.13 20.70
C LEU A 16 3.15 5.86 21.52
N PHE A 17 3.48 4.72 20.87
CA PHE A 17 3.77 3.47 21.58
C PHE A 17 5.03 3.57 22.45
N ALA A 18 6.04 4.34 22.03
CA ALA A 18 7.22 4.61 22.85
C ALA A 18 6.85 5.44 24.11
N LEU A 19 5.95 6.43 23.96
CA LEU A 19 5.45 7.19 25.10
C LEU A 19 4.62 6.31 26.05
N ASP A 20 3.76 5.45 25.52
CA ASP A 20 2.93 4.54 26.32
C ASP A 20 3.79 3.55 27.12
N GLU A 21 4.90 3.06 26.55
CA GLU A 21 5.86 2.21 27.26
C GLU A 21 6.46 2.94 28.46
N LEU A 22 6.85 4.21 28.29
CA LEU A 22 7.40 5.04 29.37
C LEU A 22 6.37 5.30 30.47
N ILE A 23 5.13 5.60 30.09
CA ILE A 23 4.02 5.82 31.03
C ILE A 23 3.76 4.53 31.83
N TYR A 24 3.66 3.39 31.15
CA TYR A 24 3.45 2.10 31.79
C TYR A 24 4.61 1.71 32.71
N ALA A 25 5.86 1.90 32.29
CA ALA A 25 7.02 1.66 33.13
C ALA A 25 7.00 2.53 34.41
N GLN A 26 6.58 3.80 34.29
CA GLN A 26 6.43 4.68 35.44
C GLN A 26 5.25 4.26 36.33
N HIS A 27 4.14 3.81 35.75
CA HIS A 27 3.01 3.24 36.48
C HIS A 27 3.43 2.04 37.33
N GLN A 28 4.15 1.09 36.74
CA GLN A 28 4.69 -0.09 37.41
C GLN A 28 5.63 0.29 38.58
N LYS A 29 6.49 1.30 38.40
CA LYS A 29 7.37 1.80 39.48
C LYS A 29 6.60 2.39 40.66
N LEU A 30 5.47 3.06 40.41
CA LEU A 30 4.65 3.67 41.46
C LEU A 30 3.69 2.65 42.10
N GLY A 31 3.33 1.57 41.40
CA GLY A 31 2.42 0.53 41.86
C GLY A 31 1.08 1.12 42.35
N ALA A 32 0.65 0.72 43.54
CA ALA A 32 -0.59 1.22 44.15
C ALA A 32 -0.63 2.74 44.35
N LYS A 33 0.53 3.42 44.39
CA LYS A 33 0.61 4.89 44.51
C LYS A 33 0.49 5.61 43.16
N SER A 34 0.35 4.88 42.06
CA SER A 34 0.21 5.51 40.75
C SER A 34 -1.10 6.30 40.68
N PRO A 35 -1.05 7.60 40.35
CA PRO A 35 -2.27 8.39 40.18
C PRO A 35 -3.11 7.90 39.00
N LEU A 36 -2.54 7.10 38.09
CA LEU A 36 -3.24 6.54 36.94
C LEU A 36 -4.26 5.46 37.34
N ASN A 37 -4.22 4.96 38.58
CA ASN A 37 -5.25 4.07 39.13
C ASN A 37 -6.61 4.76 39.27
N ALA A 38 -6.66 6.10 39.23
CA ALA A 38 -7.90 6.87 39.30
C ALA A 38 -8.58 7.06 37.93
N LEU A 39 -8.05 6.48 36.85
CA LEU A 39 -8.70 6.49 35.54
C LEU A 39 -9.84 5.46 35.55
N GLU A 40 -11.09 5.94 35.57
CA GLU A 40 -12.29 5.08 35.67
C GLU A 40 -12.96 4.78 34.32
N GLU A 41 -12.80 5.66 33.32
CA GLU A 41 -13.50 5.55 32.01
C GLU A 41 -12.73 4.72 30.97
N LEU A 42 -11.47 4.37 31.24
CA LEU A 42 -10.58 3.65 30.33
C LEU A 42 -10.10 2.34 30.98
N PRO A 43 -9.70 1.34 30.16
CA PRO A 43 -9.02 0.15 30.68
C PRO A 43 -7.81 0.53 31.53
N SER A 44 -7.54 -0.26 32.58
CA SER A 44 -6.40 0.01 33.47
C SER A 44 -5.07 -0.17 32.75
N TRP A 45 -4.05 0.54 33.21
CA TRP A 45 -2.69 0.40 32.68
C TRP A 45 -2.12 -1.01 32.86
N ASP A 46 -2.56 -1.76 33.88
CA ASP A 46 -2.22 -3.18 34.03
C ASP A 46 -2.82 -4.06 32.92
N GLU A 47 -3.94 -3.66 32.32
CA GLU A 47 -4.54 -4.37 31.18
C GLU A 47 -3.91 -3.98 29.84
N VAL A 48 -3.70 -2.68 29.60
CA VAL A 48 -3.23 -2.18 28.30
C VAL A 48 -1.71 -2.12 28.16
N GLY A 49 -1.00 -1.88 29.25
CA GLY A 49 0.47 -1.76 29.26
C GLY A 49 1.20 -2.95 28.65
N PRO A 50 0.83 -4.21 28.96
CA PRO A 50 1.43 -5.37 28.31
C PRO A 50 1.23 -5.44 26.78
N LYS A 51 0.18 -4.78 26.25
CA LYS A 51 -0.13 -4.77 24.81
C LYS A 51 0.80 -3.82 24.03
N VAL A 52 1.51 -2.90 24.70
CA VAL A 52 2.43 -1.94 24.05
C VAL A 52 3.56 -2.67 23.32
N ALA A 53 4.15 -3.70 23.92
CA ALA A 53 5.21 -4.49 23.29
C ALA A 53 4.73 -5.21 22.01
N VAL A 54 3.47 -5.67 22.02
CA VAL A 54 2.83 -6.27 20.83
C VAL A 54 2.64 -5.22 19.74
N ALA A 55 2.16 -4.02 20.09
CA ALA A 55 1.97 -2.92 19.15
C ALA A 55 3.30 -2.48 18.50
N GLN A 56 4.37 -2.35 19.29
CA GLN A 56 5.72 -2.05 18.78
C GLN A 56 6.24 -3.14 17.82
N THR A 57 6.02 -4.42 18.17
CA THR A 57 6.41 -5.54 17.31
C THR A 57 5.66 -5.51 15.97
N LEU A 58 4.35 -5.21 16.00
CA LEU A 58 3.55 -5.08 14.78
C LEU A 58 4.02 -3.89 13.94
N GLN A 59 4.33 -2.75 14.54
CA GLN A 59 4.87 -1.61 13.81
C GLN A 59 6.19 -1.95 13.11
N ALA A 60 7.11 -2.63 13.79
CA ALA A 60 8.37 -3.06 13.20
C ALA A 60 8.17 -4.03 12.01
N GLN A 61 7.17 -4.92 12.10
CA GLN A 61 6.80 -5.81 10.99
C GLN A 61 6.22 -5.04 9.81
N ILE A 62 5.36 -4.05 10.07
CA ILE A 62 4.80 -3.17 9.03
C ILE A 62 5.94 -2.44 8.30
N ASP A 63 6.85 -1.80 9.04
CA ASP A 63 7.97 -1.05 8.47
C ASP A 63 8.86 -1.94 7.58
N GLN A 64 9.04 -3.21 7.98
CA GLN A 64 9.80 -4.18 7.19
C GLN A 64 9.05 -4.58 5.92
N LEU A 65 7.75 -4.89 6.03
CA LEU A 65 6.92 -5.25 4.88
C LEU A 65 6.81 -4.10 3.87
N GLU A 66 6.76 -2.85 4.32
CA GLU A 66 6.77 -1.68 3.44
C GLU A 66 8.07 -1.56 2.64
N LYS A 67 9.22 -1.83 3.26
CA LYS A 67 10.52 -1.88 2.57
C LYS A 67 10.55 -3.00 1.54
N ASP A 68 10.09 -4.18 1.92
CA ASP A 68 10.07 -5.34 1.04
C ASP A 68 9.13 -5.11 -0.16
N LEU A 69 7.96 -4.52 0.08
CA LEU A 69 7.01 -4.14 -0.95
C LEU A 69 7.64 -3.15 -1.95
N LYS A 70 8.35 -2.13 -1.45
CA LYS A 70 9.07 -1.17 -2.30
C LYS A 70 10.12 -1.86 -3.18
N ASN A 71 10.87 -2.81 -2.61
CA ASN A 71 11.86 -3.58 -3.36
C ASN A 71 11.21 -4.45 -4.45
N LEU A 72 10.11 -5.12 -4.13
CA LEU A 72 9.34 -5.92 -5.09
C LEU A 72 8.79 -5.07 -6.24
N TYR A 73 8.30 -3.86 -5.95
CA TYR A 73 7.89 -2.93 -7.00
C TYR A 73 9.04 -2.54 -7.92
N GLY A 74 10.24 -2.31 -7.36
CA GLY A 74 11.45 -2.05 -8.15
C GLY A 74 11.81 -3.22 -9.06
N GLN A 75 11.83 -4.44 -8.53
CA GLN A 75 12.11 -5.65 -9.31
C GLN A 75 11.08 -5.88 -10.42
N ARG A 76 9.78 -5.69 -10.11
CA ARG A 76 8.71 -5.77 -11.09
C ARG A 76 8.90 -4.77 -12.21
N GLN A 77 9.28 -3.54 -11.89
CA GLN A 77 9.50 -2.50 -12.90
C GLN A 77 10.63 -2.88 -13.86
N LEU A 78 11.76 -3.37 -13.33
CA LEU A 78 12.88 -3.83 -14.16
C LEU A 78 12.46 -4.95 -15.12
N LEU A 79 11.61 -5.88 -14.68
CA LEU A 79 11.08 -6.93 -15.55
C LEU A 79 10.11 -6.39 -16.61
N LEU A 80 9.28 -5.41 -16.24
CA LEU A 80 8.37 -4.75 -17.19
C LEU A 80 9.13 -3.99 -18.29
N ASP A 81 10.25 -3.35 -17.94
CA ASP A 81 11.11 -2.65 -18.90
C ASP A 81 11.67 -3.60 -19.97
N VAL A 82 11.77 -4.90 -19.68
CA VAL A 82 12.15 -5.95 -20.63
C VAL A 82 10.95 -6.52 -21.37
N PHE A 83 9.90 -6.92 -20.64
CA PHE A 83 8.78 -7.65 -21.24
C PHE A 83 7.88 -6.77 -22.10
N VAL A 84 7.71 -5.50 -21.78
CA VAL A 84 6.86 -4.61 -22.58
C VAL A 84 7.42 -4.39 -23.98
N PRO A 85 8.71 -4.00 -24.17
CA PRO A 85 9.30 -3.92 -25.51
C PRO A 85 9.29 -5.26 -26.23
N GLN A 86 9.62 -6.37 -25.54
CA GLN A 86 9.62 -7.70 -26.15
C GLN A 86 8.24 -8.10 -26.68
N THR A 87 7.18 -7.84 -25.92
CA THR A 87 5.79 -8.11 -26.31
C THR A 87 5.38 -7.24 -27.49
N ARG A 88 5.77 -5.96 -27.49
CA ARG A 88 5.51 -5.03 -28.62
C ARG A 88 6.21 -5.47 -29.90
N SER A 89 7.50 -5.79 -29.83
CA SER A 89 8.27 -6.30 -30.96
C SER A 89 7.67 -7.60 -31.51
N SER A 90 7.20 -8.48 -30.62
CA SER A 90 6.53 -9.73 -31.03
C SER A 90 5.23 -9.43 -31.78
N ARG A 91 4.39 -8.52 -31.27
CA ARG A 91 3.18 -8.06 -31.96
C ARG A 91 3.50 -7.49 -33.34
N ASP A 92 4.50 -6.63 -33.43
CA ASP A 92 4.86 -5.94 -34.68
C ASP A 92 5.34 -6.93 -35.74
N LEU A 93 6.17 -7.90 -35.36
CA LEU A 93 6.58 -8.99 -36.22
C LEU A 93 5.38 -9.83 -36.70
N LEU A 94 4.51 -10.26 -35.78
CA LEU A 94 3.34 -11.07 -36.11
C LEU A 94 2.35 -10.31 -37.02
N THR A 95 2.25 -9.00 -36.84
CA THR A 95 1.44 -8.14 -37.72
C THR A 95 2.00 -8.14 -39.14
N GLY A 96 3.32 -8.10 -39.31
CA GLY A 96 3.96 -8.25 -40.61
C GLY A 96 3.71 -9.62 -41.25
N VAL A 97 3.88 -10.70 -40.48
CA VAL A 97 3.69 -12.09 -40.94
C VAL A 97 2.24 -12.38 -41.32
N TYR A 98 1.28 -11.93 -40.50
CA TYR A 98 -0.15 -12.16 -40.70
C TYR A 98 -0.88 -10.94 -41.24
N SER A 99 -0.20 -10.12 -42.05
CA SER A 99 -0.76 -8.86 -42.58
C SER A 99 -2.10 -9.00 -43.29
N GLN A 100 -2.39 -10.15 -43.89
CA GLN A 100 -3.65 -10.44 -44.58
C GLN A 100 -4.79 -10.91 -43.65
N ASN A 101 -4.46 -11.34 -42.42
CA ASN A 101 -5.44 -11.84 -41.46
C ASN A 101 -4.94 -11.63 -40.01
N LEU A 102 -5.15 -10.42 -39.49
CA LEU A 102 -4.70 -10.04 -38.14
C LEU A 102 -5.42 -10.79 -37.02
N ARG A 103 -6.58 -11.41 -37.27
CA ARG A 103 -7.28 -12.24 -36.26
C ARG A 103 -6.42 -13.39 -35.75
N ARG A 104 -5.43 -13.83 -36.55
CA ARG A 104 -4.47 -14.87 -36.15
C ARG A 104 -3.58 -14.45 -34.98
N LEU A 105 -3.43 -13.16 -34.69
CA LEU A 105 -2.71 -12.70 -33.48
C LEU A 105 -3.43 -13.14 -32.20
N GLY A 106 -4.75 -13.40 -32.26
CA GLY A 106 -5.51 -13.99 -31.15
C GLY A 106 -5.04 -15.38 -30.74
N GLU A 107 -4.46 -16.16 -31.66
CA GLU A 107 -3.82 -17.46 -31.35
C GLU A 107 -2.63 -17.30 -30.38
N PHE A 108 -2.03 -16.10 -30.33
CA PHE A 108 -0.92 -15.74 -29.45
C PHE A 108 -1.38 -14.97 -28.19
N GLY A 109 -2.69 -14.87 -27.97
CA GLY A 109 -3.28 -14.20 -26.81
C GLY A 109 -3.42 -12.68 -26.95
N PHE A 110 -3.22 -12.10 -28.14
CA PHE A 110 -3.55 -10.70 -28.38
C PHE A 110 -5.05 -10.53 -28.59
N GLU A 111 -5.65 -9.56 -27.90
CA GLU A 111 -7.01 -9.12 -28.20
C GLU A 111 -7.01 -8.29 -29.49
N VAL A 112 -7.77 -8.72 -30.50
CA VAL A 112 -7.89 -8.04 -31.79
C VAL A 112 -9.30 -7.47 -31.89
N ILE A 113 -9.42 -6.15 -31.73
CA ILE A 113 -10.68 -5.43 -31.85
C ILE A 113 -10.79 -4.85 -33.26
N GLU A 114 -11.81 -5.24 -34.01
CA GLU A 114 -12.12 -4.64 -35.31
C GLU A 114 -13.09 -3.46 -35.10
N GLU A 115 -12.69 -2.25 -35.50
CA GLU A 115 -13.66 -1.15 -35.62
C GLU A 115 -14.67 -1.50 -36.72
N ALA A 116 -15.96 -1.37 -36.42
CA ALA A 116 -17.02 -1.63 -37.39
C ALA A 116 -16.84 -0.73 -38.62
N GLU A 117 -16.83 -1.32 -39.82
CA GLU A 117 -16.83 -0.59 -41.08
C GLU A 117 -17.91 0.49 -41.05
N LYS A 118 -17.50 1.76 -41.21
CA LYS A 118 -18.44 2.84 -41.51
C LYS A 118 -19.17 2.49 -42.80
N LYS A 119 -20.38 1.93 -42.68
CA LYS A 119 -21.28 1.70 -43.82
C LYS A 119 -21.35 2.99 -44.63
N ALA A 120 -20.88 2.94 -45.88
CA ALA A 120 -20.97 4.05 -46.80
C ALA A 120 -22.44 4.47 -46.92
N VAL A 121 -22.75 5.68 -46.46
CA VAL A 121 -24.06 6.30 -46.67
C VAL A 121 -24.15 6.60 -48.16
N VAL A 122 -24.89 5.76 -48.89
CA VAL A 122 -25.23 6.02 -50.30
C VAL A 122 -26.13 7.25 -50.32
N PRO A 123 -25.75 8.36 -50.98
CA PRO A 123 -26.62 9.53 -51.08
C PRO A 123 -27.85 9.19 -51.94
N PRO A 124 -29.06 9.70 -51.60
CA PRO A 124 -30.26 9.40 -52.36
C PRO A 124 -30.13 9.97 -53.78
N ALA A 125 -30.47 9.13 -54.77
CA ALA A 125 -30.50 9.50 -56.17
C ALA A 125 -31.51 10.63 -56.42
N LYS A 126 -31.12 11.60 -57.27
CA LYS A 126 -31.90 12.77 -57.68
C LYS A 126 -33.11 12.39 -58.54
#